data_AF-A0A3D5P814-F1
#
_entry.id   AF-A0A3D5P814-F1
#
_cell.length_a   1.000
_cell.length_b   1.000
_cell.length_c   1.000
_cell.angle_alpha   90.00
_cell.angle_beta   90.00
_cell.angle_gamma   90.00
#
_symmetry.space_group_name_H-M   'P 1'
#
loop_
_entity.id
_entity.type
_entity.pdbx_description
1 polymer ?
#
loop_
_entity_poly.entity_id
_entity_poly.type
_entity_poly.pdbx_seq_one_letter_code
_entity_poly.pdbx_strand_id
1 'polypeptide(L)'
;MTKQGIKSALANYRQTPKLISEELEIILNCETEREKFSPKSAQVSGLPHGNEISDRTYADAMEGRKYFDEEIRFHRENIIRLQNQQRQLRDALQVLTPIERKIVEKAYMTPDGRKVPWKVVAAEIGYSESRLKDYVVSAKKKLEEFKAGASVDV
;
A
#
# COMPACT_ATOMS: atom_id res chain seq x y z
N MET A 1 12.21 0.69 10.76
CA MET A 1 10.73 0.61 10.63
C MET A 1 10.09 0.39 12.00
N THR A 2 8.83 0.75 12.24
CA THR A 2 8.17 0.42 13.53
C THR A 2 7.82 -1.07 13.61
N LYS A 3 7.74 -1.64 14.82
CA LYS A 3 7.34 -3.04 15.06
C LYS A 3 6.03 -3.41 14.36
N GLN A 4 5.04 -2.52 14.47
CA GLN A 4 3.74 -2.72 13.83
C GLN A 4 3.85 -2.65 12.30
N GLY A 5 4.64 -1.71 11.77
CA GLY A 5 4.90 -1.58 10.34
C GLY A 5 5.59 -2.81 9.74
N ILE A 6 6.54 -3.42 10.46
CA ILE A 6 7.19 -4.67 10.03
C ILE A 6 6.17 -5.81 9.98
N LYS A 7 5.35 -5.95 11.03
CA LYS A 7 4.32 -7.00 11.10
C LYS A 7 3.31 -6.87 9.96
N SER A 8 2.80 -5.66 9.70
CA SER A 8 1.85 -5.42 8.62
C SER A 8 2.49 -5.64 7.25
N ALA A 9 3.72 -5.17 7.04
CA ALA A 9 4.41 -5.34 5.76
C ALA A 9 4.68 -6.81 5.45
N LEU A 10 5.11 -7.60 6.44
CA LEU A 10 5.35 -9.04 6.28
C LEU A 10 4.05 -9.80 5.93
N ALA A 11 2.98 -9.54 6.67
CA ALA A 11 1.68 -10.17 6.43
C ALA A 11 1.12 -9.84 5.04
N ASN A 12 1.24 -8.57 4.64
CA ASN A 12 0.65 -8.11 3.39
C ASN A 12 1.56 -8.31 2.17
N TYR A 13 2.81 -8.75 2.34
CA TYR A 13 3.81 -8.74 1.25
C TYR A 13 3.34 -9.44 -0.02
N ARG A 14 2.69 -10.61 0.11
CA ARG A 14 2.14 -11.35 -1.03
C ARG A 14 0.80 -10.79 -1.53
N GLN A 15 0.10 -10.05 -0.69
CA GLN A 15 -1.20 -9.44 -0.99
C GLN A 15 -1.07 -8.04 -1.59
N THR A 16 0.07 -7.36 -1.41
CA THR A 16 0.31 -5.99 -1.91
C THR A 16 -0.05 -5.81 -3.38
N PRO A 17 0.28 -6.73 -4.32
CA PRO A 17 -0.15 -6.59 -5.71
C PRO A 17 -1.67 -6.56 -5.88
N LYS A 18 -2.40 -7.38 -5.12
CA LYS A 18 -3.87 -7.41 -5.12
C LYS A 18 -4.45 -6.12 -4.54
N LEU A 19 -3.92 -5.64 -3.42
CA LEU A 19 -4.32 -4.38 -2.80
C LEU A 19 -4.09 -3.19 -3.75
N ILE A 20 -2.95 -3.13 -4.45
CA ILE A 20 -2.70 -2.08 -5.44
C ILE A 20 -3.69 -2.16 -6.59
N SER A 21 -4.02 -3.37 -7.06
CA SER A 21 -5.03 -3.55 -8.11
C SER A 21 -6.41 -3.07 -7.68
N GLU A 22 -6.81 -3.33 -6.43
CA GLU A 22 -8.08 -2.87 -5.86
C GLU A 22 -8.12 -1.32 -5.77
N GLU A 23 -7.02 -0.69 -5.32
CA GLU A 23 -6.91 0.77 -5.28
C GLU A 23 -6.99 1.40 -6.69
N LEU A 24 -6.38 0.76 -7.70
CA LEU A 24 -6.46 1.20 -9.09
C LEU A 24 -7.87 1.08 -9.68
N GLU A 25 -8.59 0.02 -9.31
CA GLU A 25 -9.99 -0.17 -9.72
C GLU A 25 -10.88 0.93 -9.14
N ILE A 26 -10.66 1.29 -7.86
CA ILE A 26 -11.38 2.41 -7.23
C ILE A 26 -11.08 3.73 -7.95
N ILE A 27 -9.80 4.01 -8.26
CA ILE A 27 -9.42 5.21 -9.01
C ILE A 27 -10.13 5.26 -10.37
N LEU A 28 -10.17 4.15 -11.11
CA LEU A 28 -10.84 4.09 -12.42
C LEU A 28 -12.34 4.39 -12.29
N ASN A 29 -12.99 3.85 -11.26
CA ASN A 29 -14.38 4.13 -10.96
C ASN A 29 -14.60 5.61 -10.61
N CYS A 30 -13.76 6.19 -9.74
CA CYS A 30 -13.81 7.61 -9.40
C CYS A 30 -13.58 8.51 -10.63
N GLU A 31 -12.65 8.15 -11.51
CA GLU A 31 -12.39 8.89 -12.75
C GLU A 31 -13.62 8.85 -13.67
N THR A 32 -14.27 7.69 -13.80
CA THR A 32 -15.50 7.51 -14.58
C THR A 32 -16.66 8.32 -14.02
N GLU A 33 -16.89 8.31 -12.70
CA GLU A 33 -17.94 9.10 -12.07
C GLU A 33 -17.65 10.60 -12.17
N ARG A 34 -16.40 11.02 -11.95
CA ARG A 34 -15.97 12.42 -12.09
C ARG A 34 -16.26 12.98 -13.48
N GLU A 35 -16.09 12.20 -14.55
CA GLU A 35 -16.39 12.64 -15.92
C GLU A 35 -17.87 13.01 -16.11
N LYS A 36 -18.80 12.38 -15.38
CA LYS A 36 -20.23 12.72 -15.42
C LYS A 36 -20.53 14.09 -14.83
N PHE A 37 -19.68 14.57 -13.92
CA PHE A 37 -19.75 15.91 -13.33
C PHE A 37 -19.00 16.96 -14.14
N SER A 38 -18.40 16.60 -15.29
CA SER A 38 -17.73 17.55 -16.16
C SER A 38 -18.81 18.27 -16.99
N PRO A 39 -19.14 19.55 -16.69
CA PRO A 39 -20.08 20.27 -17.52
C PRO A 39 -19.44 20.39 -18.89
N LYS A 40 -20.00 19.73 -19.90
CA LYS A 40 -19.74 20.12 -21.29
C LYS A 40 -20.19 21.56 -21.36
N SER A 41 -19.25 22.49 -21.39
CA SER A 41 -19.52 23.90 -21.59
C SER A 41 -20.19 24.02 -22.95
N ALA A 42 -21.52 23.99 -22.97
CA ALA A 42 -22.25 24.64 -24.02
C ALA A 42 -21.83 26.10 -23.91
N GLN A 43 -20.86 26.53 -24.71
CA GLN A 43 -20.58 27.94 -24.91
C GLN A 43 -21.87 28.53 -25.50
N VAL A 44 -22.73 29.05 -24.64
CA VAL A 44 -23.89 29.83 -25.06
C VAL A 44 -23.35 31.20 -25.45
N SER A 45 -22.74 31.28 -26.63
CA SER A 45 -22.36 32.56 -27.25
C SER A 45 -23.64 33.24 -27.74
N GLY A 46 -24.05 34.32 -27.09
CA GLY A 46 -25.17 35.13 -27.58
C GLY A 46 -26.02 35.93 -26.57
N LEU A 47 -25.77 35.85 -25.25
CA LEU A 47 -26.55 36.67 -24.29
C LEU A 47 -25.92 38.05 -24.10
N PRO A 48 -26.63 39.16 -24.41
CA PRO A 48 -26.18 40.49 -24.08
C PRO A 48 -26.49 40.76 -22.59
N HIS A 49 -25.48 41.22 -21.85
CA HIS A 49 -25.46 41.51 -20.40
C HIS A 49 -25.19 40.28 -19.51
N GLY A 50 -23.90 40.02 -19.28
CA GLY A 50 -23.41 38.93 -18.43
C GLY A 50 -23.66 39.19 -16.95
N ASN A 51 -24.69 38.55 -16.40
CA ASN A 51 -24.68 38.16 -15.00
C ASN A 51 -24.01 36.78 -14.93
N GLU A 52 -22.91 36.68 -14.18
CA GLU A 52 -22.33 35.41 -13.75
C GLU A 52 -23.30 34.74 -12.76
N ILE A 53 -24.39 34.19 -13.27
CA ILE A 53 -25.24 33.30 -12.49
C ILE A 53 -24.51 31.96 -12.50
N SER A 54 -23.69 31.73 -11.46
CA SER A 54 -23.31 30.39 -11.06
C SER A 54 -24.60 29.64 -10.73
N ASP A 55 -25.19 28.99 -11.73
CA ASP A 55 -26.37 28.16 -11.56
C ASP A 55 -26.08 27.16 -10.43
N ARG A 56 -27.05 26.93 -9.54
CA ARG A 56 -26.88 26.03 -8.39
C ARG A 56 -26.41 24.65 -8.84
N THR A 57 -26.88 24.22 -10.02
CA THR A 57 -26.46 23.00 -10.70
C THR A 57 -24.98 22.98 -11.09
N TYR A 58 -24.39 24.12 -11.46
CA TYR A 58 -22.95 24.24 -11.73
C TYR A 58 -22.13 24.14 -10.44
N ALA A 59 -22.58 24.79 -9.36
CA ALA A 59 -21.93 24.70 -8.06
C ALA A 59 -21.94 23.25 -7.51
N ASP A 60 -23.10 22.58 -7.57
CA ASP A 60 -23.26 21.19 -7.15
C ASP A 60 -22.39 20.24 -8.00
N ALA A 61 -22.30 20.47 -9.32
CA ALA A 61 -21.44 19.69 -10.21
C ALA A 61 -19.94 19.88 -9.89
N MET A 62 -19.53 21.11 -9.61
CA MET A 62 -18.15 21.43 -9.22
C MET A 62 -17.77 20.86 -7.85
N GLU A 63 -18.72 20.78 -6.90
CA GLU A 63 -18.51 20.13 -5.61
C GLU A 63 -18.38 18.60 -5.74
N GLY A 64 -19.26 17.96 -6.52
CA GLY A 64 -19.15 16.54 -6.83
C GLY A 64 -17.82 16.18 -7.50
N ARG A 65 -17.34 17.02 -8.42
CA ARG A 65 -16.02 16.85 -9.05
C ARG A 65 -14.87 16.93 -8.04
N LYS A 66 -14.90 17.88 -7.12
CA LYS A 66 -13.87 18.03 -6.07
C LYS A 66 -13.78 16.79 -5.19
N TYR A 67 -14.93 16.23 -4.79
CA TYR A 67 -14.97 15.00 -4.01
C TYR A 67 -14.19 13.86 -4.69
N PHE A 68 -14.46 13.59 -5.97
CA PHE A 68 -13.74 12.53 -6.68
C PHE A 68 -12.25 12.83 -6.87
N ASP A 69 -11.86 14.10 -7.06
CA ASP A 69 -10.44 14.46 -7.15
C ASP A 69 -9.70 14.20 -5.82
N GLU A 70 -10.36 14.44 -4.68
CA GLU A 70 -9.81 14.12 -3.35
C GLU A 70 -9.68 12.62 -3.11
N GLU A 71 -10.70 11.83 -3.46
CA GLU A 71 -10.67 10.36 -3.37
C GLU A 71 -9.57 9.77 -4.26
N ILE A 72 -9.46 10.23 -5.51
CA ILE A 72 -8.40 9.80 -6.44
C ILE A 72 -7.01 10.09 -5.85
N ARG A 73 -6.81 11.28 -5.26
CA ARG A 73 -5.55 11.63 -4.61
C ARG A 73 -5.26 10.69 -3.43
N PHE A 74 -6.24 10.44 -2.57
CA PHE A 74 -6.08 9.55 -1.42
C PHE A 74 -5.67 8.13 -1.85
N HIS A 75 -6.35 7.55 -2.85
CA HIS A 75 -6.02 6.22 -3.36
C HIS A 75 -4.64 6.16 -4.05
N ARG A 76 -4.24 7.22 -4.77
CA ARG A 76 -2.88 7.33 -5.33
C ARG A 76 -1.81 7.37 -4.23
N GLU A 77 -2.03 8.12 -3.16
CA GLU A 77 -1.14 8.16 -2.00
C GLU A 77 -1.05 6.79 -1.31
N ASN A 78 -2.17 6.06 -1.20
CA ASN A 78 -2.18 4.69 -0.68
C ASN A 78 -1.37 3.72 -1.53
N ILE A 79 -1.46 3.80 -2.86
CA ILE A 79 -0.63 2.99 -3.78
C ILE A 79 0.85 3.27 -3.55
N ILE A 80 1.26 4.54 -3.49
CA ILE A 80 2.65 4.94 -3.22
C ILE A 80 3.10 4.38 -1.86
N ARG A 81 2.26 4.47 -0.83
CA ARG A 81 2.55 3.91 0.49
C ARG A 81 2.76 2.39 0.44
N LEU A 82 1.88 1.66 -0.23
CA LEU A 82 1.97 0.19 -0.37
C LEU A 82 3.25 -0.21 -1.12
N GLN A 83 3.56 0.47 -2.22
CA GLN A 83 4.79 0.24 -3.00
C GLN A 83 6.05 0.53 -2.17
N ASN A 84 6.06 1.63 -1.41
CA ASN A 84 7.17 2.00 -0.55
C ASN A 84 7.37 0.99 0.58
N GLN A 85 6.29 0.53 1.23
CA GLN A 85 6.35 -0.51 2.26
C GLN A 85 6.92 -1.82 1.70
N GLN A 86 6.49 -2.23 0.51
CA GLN A 86 6.99 -3.45 -0.12
C GLN A 86 8.47 -3.34 -0.50
N ARG A 87 8.89 -2.20 -1.06
CA ARG A 87 10.30 -1.90 -1.38
C ARG A 87 11.15 -1.92 -0.12
N GLN A 88 10.77 -1.16 0.90
CA GLN A 88 11.48 -1.08 2.18
C GLN A 88 11.62 -2.45 2.84
N LEU A 89 10.56 -3.27 2.84
CA LEU A 89 10.63 -4.61 3.40
C LEU A 89 11.57 -5.50 2.58
N ARG A 90 11.46 -5.48 1.24
CA ARG A 90 12.35 -6.25 0.36
C ARG A 90 13.82 -5.92 0.61
N ASP A 91 14.13 -4.64 0.78
CA ASP A 91 15.49 -4.17 1.04
C ASP A 91 15.93 -4.56 2.47
N ALA A 92 15.05 -4.44 3.47
CA ALA A 92 15.32 -4.84 4.85
C ALA A 92 15.59 -6.36 4.97
N LEU A 93 14.88 -7.19 4.19
CA LEU A 93 15.09 -8.64 4.15
C LEU A 93 16.50 -9.00 3.66
N GLN A 94 17.22 -8.08 2.98
CA GLN A 94 18.63 -8.28 2.57
C GLN A 94 19.61 -8.34 3.73
N VAL A 95 19.28 -7.74 4.88
CA VAL A 95 20.13 -7.77 6.09
C VAL A 95 20.03 -9.10 6.84
N LEU A 96 18.99 -9.88 6.57
CA LEU A 96 18.79 -11.17 7.22
C LEU A 96 19.72 -12.25 6.64
N THR A 97 20.20 -13.13 7.50
CA THR A 97 20.86 -14.36 7.05
C THR A 97 19.88 -15.23 6.23
N PRO A 98 20.38 -16.12 5.35
CA PRO A 98 19.51 -17.00 4.56
C PRO A 98 18.54 -17.82 5.41
N ILE A 99 18.98 -18.28 6.60
CA ILE A 99 18.14 -19.03 7.54
C ILE A 99 17.07 -18.12 8.16
N GLU A 100 17.45 -16.95 8.68
CA GLU A 100 16.49 -15.99 9.25
C GLU A 100 15.42 -15.59 8.23
N ARG A 101 15.84 -15.27 7.00
CA ARG A 101 14.92 -14.93 5.91
C ARG A 101 13.96 -16.09 5.63
N LYS A 102 14.46 -17.30 5.43
CA LYS A 102 13.64 -18.50 5.16
C LYS A 102 12.60 -18.73 6.26
N ILE A 103 12.97 -18.54 7.53
CA ILE A 103 12.07 -18.68 8.68
C ILE A 103 10.99 -17.58 8.65
N VAL A 104 11.38 -16.32 8.44
CA VAL A 104 10.46 -15.18 8.41
C VAL A 104 9.48 -15.28 7.25
N GLU A 105 9.96 -15.60 6.05
CA GLU A 105 9.13 -15.78 4.86
C GLU A 105 8.08 -16.88 5.06
N LYS A 106 8.50 -18.05 5.55
CA LYS A 106 7.58 -19.17 5.82
C LYS A 106 6.58 -18.86 6.93
N ALA A 107 7.01 -18.15 7.96
CA ALA A 107 6.15 -17.88 9.11
C ALA A 107 5.14 -16.77 8.85
N TYR A 108 5.48 -15.74 8.07
CA TYR A 108 4.68 -14.52 7.99
C TYR A 108 4.24 -14.11 6.58
N MET A 109 4.94 -14.52 5.53
CA MET A 109 4.66 -14.08 4.15
C MET A 109 3.85 -15.15 3.42
N THR A 110 2.70 -15.52 3.99
CA THR A 110 1.76 -16.47 3.39
C THR A 110 0.83 -15.76 2.40
N PRO A 111 0.19 -16.50 1.47
CA PRO A 111 -0.80 -15.92 0.56
C PRO A 111 -2.01 -15.29 1.28
N ASP A 112 -2.40 -15.84 2.42
CA ASP A 112 -3.53 -15.39 3.24
C ASP A 112 -3.14 -14.34 4.29
N GLY A 113 -1.86 -13.97 4.38
CA GLY A 113 -1.33 -13.02 5.36
C GLY A 113 -1.38 -13.49 6.82
N ARG A 114 -1.75 -14.77 7.06
CA ARG A 114 -1.83 -15.35 8.39
C ARG A 114 -0.50 -15.97 8.78
N LYS A 115 -0.13 -15.77 10.05
CA LYS A 115 1.08 -16.38 10.58
C LYS A 115 0.95 -17.90 10.65
N VAL A 116 1.92 -18.62 10.09
CA VAL A 116 2.02 -20.08 10.19
C VAL A 116 2.42 -20.51 11.61
N PRO A 117 1.82 -21.57 12.18
CA PRO A 117 2.24 -22.13 13.46
C PRO A 117 3.70 -22.57 13.47
N TRP A 118 4.42 -22.29 14.57
CA TRP A 118 5.84 -22.61 14.69
C TRP A 118 6.15 -24.10 14.51
N LYS A 119 5.25 -24.98 14.97
CA LYS A 119 5.37 -26.44 14.78
C LYS A 119 5.48 -26.83 13.30
N VAL A 120 4.71 -26.18 12.43
CA VAL A 120 4.72 -26.45 10.98
C VAL A 120 6.02 -25.94 10.36
N VAL A 121 6.42 -24.72 10.71
CA VAL A 121 7.69 -24.13 10.23
C VAL A 121 8.90 -24.95 10.71
N ALA A 122 8.87 -25.43 11.95
CA ALA A 122 9.90 -26.28 12.55
C ALA A 122 10.06 -27.61 11.80
N ALA A 123 8.94 -28.29 11.55
CA ALA A 123 8.93 -29.54 10.80
C ALA A 123 9.49 -29.37 9.38
N GLU A 124 9.19 -28.25 8.72
CA GLU A 124 9.65 -28.02 7.34
C GLU A 124 11.11 -27.57 7.26
N ILE A 125 11.59 -26.78 8.22
CA ILE A 125 12.96 -26.25 8.20
C ILE A 125 13.96 -27.23 8.83
N GLY A 126 13.51 -28.13 9.71
CA GLY A 126 14.37 -29.10 10.40
C GLY A 126 15.05 -28.54 11.66
N TYR A 127 14.45 -27.54 12.30
CA TYR A 127 14.92 -27.00 13.60
C TYR A 127 13.86 -27.16 14.68
N SER A 128 14.29 -27.14 15.95
CA SER A 128 13.36 -27.05 17.07
C SER A 128 12.65 -25.70 17.10
N GLU A 129 11.44 -25.67 17.67
CA GLU A 129 10.66 -24.42 17.80
C GLU A 129 11.41 -23.35 18.59
N SER A 130 12.14 -23.73 19.64
CA SER A 130 12.94 -22.79 20.44
C SER A 130 14.00 -22.10 19.58
N ARG A 131 14.74 -22.88 18.78
CA ARG A 131 15.77 -22.35 17.90
C ARG A 131 15.21 -21.44 16.81
N LEU A 132 14.03 -21.76 16.28
CA LEU A 132 13.32 -20.87 15.35
C LEU A 132 12.96 -19.53 15.99
N LYS A 133 12.50 -19.54 17.25
CA LYS A 133 12.16 -18.30 17.98
C LYS A 133 13.39 -17.42 18.16
N ASP A 134 14.54 -18.00 18.47
CA ASP A 134 15.80 -17.24 18.61
C ASP A 134 16.20 -16.55 17.30
N TYR A 135 16.13 -17.27 16.17
CA TYR A 135 16.37 -16.67 14.85
C TYR A 135 15.38 -15.54 14.54
N VAL A 136 14.11 -15.72 14.89
CA VAL A 136 13.08 -14.69 14.64
C VAL A 136 13.29 -13.46 15.51
N VAL A 137 13.74 -13.62 16.76
CA VAL A 137 14.10 -12.49 17.63
C VAL A 137 15.27 -11.71 17.03
N SER A 138 16.33 -12.42 16.62
CA SER A 138 17.48 -11.83 15.91
C SER A 138 17.05 -11.08 14.64
N ALA A 139 16.22 -11.73 13.81
CA ALA A 139 15.73 -11.15 12.57
C ALA A 139 14.90 -9.88 12.81
N LYS A 140 13.97 -9.90 13.77
CA LYS A 140 13.16 -8.73 14.11
C LYS A 140 14.01 -7.56 14.58
N LYS A 141 15.02 -7.82 15.40
CA LYS A 141 15.96 -6.79 15.84
C LYS A 141 16.67 -6.14 14.65
N LYS A 142 17.19 -6.94 13.71
CA LYS A 142 17.82 -6.43 12.48
C LYS A 142 16.87 -5.59 11.63
N LEU A 143 15.61 -6.03 11.49
CA LEU A 143 14.59 -5.28 10.73
C LEU A 143 14.16 -3.98 11.42
N GLU A 144 14.13 -3.96 12.75
CA GLU A 144 13.86 -2.75 13.54
C GLU A 144 14.98 -1.73 13.41
N GLU A 145 16.23 -2.20 13.46
CA GLU A 145 17.45 -1.39 13.33
C GLU A 145 17.71 -0.94 11.88
N PHE A 146 17.07 -1.57 10.89
CA PHE A 146 17.19 -1.17 9.49
C PHE A 146 16.66 0.26 9.27
N LYS A 147 17.57 1.14 8.86
CA LYS A 147 17.29 2.49 8.37
C LYS A 147 17.33 2.47 6.84
N ALA A 148 16.19 2.69 6.20
CA ALA A 148 16.12 2.85 4.76
C ALA A 148 16.96 4.08 4.35
N GLY A 149 17.98 3.87 3.51
CA GLY A 149 18.92 4.92 3.08
C GLY A 149 20.38 4.71 3.51
N ALA A 150 20.70 3.69 4.30
CA ALA A 150 22.06 3.19 4.44
C ALA A 150 22.38 2.21 3.29
N SER A 151 22.19 2.65 2.05
CA SER A 151 22.81 1.95 0.93
C SER A 151 24.30 2.19 1.04
N VAL A 152 25.02 1.09 1.26
CA VAL A 152 26.45 0.94 1.12
C VAL A 152 26.88 1.66 -0.16
N ASP A 153 27.75 2.66 -0.02
CA ASP A 153 28.63 3.10 -1.10
C ASP A 153 29.48 1.89 -1.52
N VAL A 154 29.18 1.30 -2.68
CA VAL A 154 30.09 0.41 -3.42
C VAL A 154 30.22 0.94 -4.83
#